data_AF-W4N933-F1
#
_entry.id   AF-W4N933-F1
#
_cell.length_a   1.000
_cell.length_b   1.000
_cell.length_c   1.000
_cell.angle_alpha   90.00
_cell.angle_beta   90.00
_cell.angle_gamma   90.00
#
_symmetry.space_group_name_H-M   'P 1'
#
loop_
_entity.id
_entity.type
_entity.pdbx_description
1 polymer ?
#
loop_
_entity_poly.entity_id
_entity_poly.type
_entity_poly.pdbx_seq_one_letter_code
_entity_poly.pdbx_strand_id
1 'polypeptide(L)'
;MTIEKYTGIENFDFQILRLTGELKKRYPTIAEDLETIRQIDHDFETWYQWWSQRAEHYRSIGQFEIAMTYYRASLFYLNFDDTRKQETYLKYRDCLELFHSNDGFQFHRIPYSNGYLPAVFIPKENATKTLLVIGGSDSYMEELVSWFLPLQENVDYNLLLFDGPGQGSVPFQKLYLEADYEKVVKQVLDYFALEEVDAIGLSWGGYFVLKAASREQRINKCIAFDIFYSAMDTLKLQTSPVEYSLLNIGLLLKQKNAHQ
;
A
#
# COMPACT_ATOMS: atom_id res chain seq x y z
N MET A 1 23.09 -6.98 -15.84
CA MET A 1 21.88 -7.83 -15.70
C MET A 1 20.85 -7.27 -16.67
N THR A 2 20.42 -8.04 -17.66
CA THR A 2 19.32 -7.62 -18.54
C THR A 2 18.03 -7.80 -17.77
N ILE A 3 17.31 -6.73 -17.49
CA ILE A 3 15.99 -6.79 -16.84
C ILE A 3 15.04 -7.52 -17.81
N GLU A 4 14.39 -8.58 -17.34
CA GLU A 4 13.43 -9.35 -18.13
C GLU A 4 12.28 -8.43 -18.54
N LYS A 5 12.00 -8.33 -19.85
CA LYS A 5 10.91 -7.52 -20.41
C LYS A 5 9.76 -8.44 -20.81
N TYR A 6 8.51 -8.04 -20.56
CA TYR A 6 7.32 -8.81 -20.91
C TYR A 6 6.49 -8.11 -21.98
N THR A 7 6.19 -6.84 -21.73
CA THR A 7 5.33 -5.99 -22.57
C THR A 7 6.15 -5.05 -23.45
N GLY A 8 7.40 -4.77 -23.07
CA GLY A 8 8.21 -3.73 -23.71
C GLY A 8 7.88 -2.31 -23.24
N ILE A 9 6.86 -2.15 -22.39
CA ILE A 9 6.51 -0.89 -21.72
C ILE A 9 7.15 -0.89 -20.33
N GLU A 10 8.07 0.06 -20.09
CA GLU A 10 8.92 0.08 -18.89
C GLU A 10 8.12 0.02 -17.57
N ASN A 11 7.06 0.83 -17.45
CA ASN A 11 6.25 0.86 -16.24
C ASN A 11 5.45 -0.44 -16.03
N PHE A 12 4.97 -1.07 -17.11
CA PHE A 12 4.26 -2.34 -17.02
C PHE A 12 5.22 -3.45 -16.61
N ASP A 13 6.38 -3.52 -17.27
CA ASP A 13 7.42 -4.51 -16.97
C ASP A 13 7.93 -4.37 -15.53
N PHE A 14 8.10 -3.13 -15.05
CA PHE A 14 8.43 -2.88 -13.65
C PHE A 14 7.37 -3.44 -12.69
N GLN A 15 6.08 -3.17 -12.94
CA GLN A 15 5.00 -3.67 -12.08
C GLN A 15 4.88 -5.19 -12.13
N ILE A 16 5.03 -5.81 -13.31
CA ILE A 16 5.04 -7.26 -13.47
C ILE A 16 6.17 -7.85 -12.61
N LEU A 17 7.41 -7.39 -12.80
CA LEU A 17 8.56 -7.88 -12.07
C LEU A 17 8.43 -7.70 -10.56
N ARG A 18 7.97 -6.52 -10.13
CA ARG A 18 7.77 -6.17 -8.72
C ARG A 18 6.79 -7.13 -8.03
N LEU A 19 5.70 -7.48 -8.72
CA LEU A 19 4.63 -8.29 -8.14
C LEU A 19 4.88 -9.80 -8.29
N THR A 20 5.46 -10.24 -9.41
CA THR A 20 5.61 -11.68 -9.69
C THR A 20 7.00 -12.24 -9.41
N GLY A 21 8.01 -11.40 -9.10
CA GLY A 21 9.39 -11.83 -8.95
C GLY A 21 9.59 -12.96 -7.92
N GLU A 22 9.16 -12.75 -6.69
CA GLU A 22 9.21 -13.79 -5.64
C GLU A 22 8.15 -14.87 -5.82
N LEU A 23 7.00 -14.51 -6.39
CA LEU A 23 5.90 -15.45 -6.64
C LEU A 23 6.32 -16.52 -7.66
N LYS A 24 7.00 -16.14 -8.75
CA LYS A 24 7.52 -17.03 -9.80
C LYS A 24 8.51 -18.07 -9.26
N LYS A 25 9.26 -17.75 -8.20
CA LYS A 25 10.19 -18.71 -7.56
C LYS A 25 9.45 -19.83 -6.81
N ARG A 26 8.24 -19.56 -6.33
CA ARG A 26 7.43 -20.48 -5.51
C ARG A 26 6.38 -21.21 -6.32
N TYR A 27 5.90 -20.59 -7.40
CA TYR A 27 4.80 -21.08 -8.22
C TYR A 27 5.22 -21.16 -9.70
N PRO A 28 5.59 -22.35 -10.21
CA PRO A 28 6.01 -22.53 -11.60
C PRO A 28 4.97 -22.08 -12.64
N THR A 29 3.67 -22.19 -12.32
CA THR A 29 2.55 -21.76 -13.19
C THR A 29 2.60 -20.27 -13.56
N ILE A 30 3.26 -19.44 -12.75
CA ILE A 30 3.46 -18.01 -13.03
C ILE A 30 4.31 -17.81 -14.29
N ALA A 31 5.21 -18.74 -14.62
CA ALA A 31 5.98 -18.63 -15.86
C ALA A 31 5.10 -18.72 -17.11
N GLU A 32 4.04 -19.55 -17.08
CA GLU A 32 3.08 -19.67 -18.18
C GLU A 32 2.24 -18.39 -18.29
N ASP A 33 1.83 -17.81 -17.16
CA ASP A 33 1.10 -16.53 -17.14
C ASP A 33 1.90 -15.40 -17.74
N LEU A 34 3.16 -15.33 -17.35
CA LEU A 34 4.09 -14.35 -17.86
C LEU A 34 4.37 -14.54 -19.35
N GLU A 35 4.15 -15.72 -19.92
CA GLU A 35 4.16 -15.90 -21.37
C GLU A 35 2.86 -15.39 -22.01
N THR A 36 1.70 -15.63 -21.41
CA THR A 36 0.43 -15.14 -21.97
C THR A 36 0.30 -13.62 -21.94
N ILE A 37 0.75 -12.94 -20.87
CA ILE A 37 0.70 -11.47 -20.78
C ILE A 37 1.63 -10.79 -21.81
N ARG A 38 2.66 -11.49 -22.32
CA ARG A 38 3.49 -10.97 -23.43
C ARG A 38 2.71 -10.82 -24.74
N GLN A 39 1.65 -11.61 -24.90
CA GLN A 39 0.96 -11.81 -26.18
C GLN A 39 -0.34 -10.99 -26.32
N ILE A 40 -0.79 -10.33 -25.24
CA ILE A 40 -2.00 -9.50 -25.26
C ILE A 40 -1.65 -8.04 -25.57
N ASP A 41 -2.67 -7.24 -25.90
CA ASP A 41 -2.51 -5.79 -26.03
C ASP A 41 -2.14 -5.15 -24.68
N HIS A 42 -1.31 -4.11 -24.72
CA HIS A 42 -0.79 -3.46 -23.52
C HIS A 42 -1.35 -2.05 -23.34
N ASP A 43 -2.60 -2.00 -22.90
CA ASP A 43 -3.27 -0.78 -22.41
C ASP A 43 -3.81 -0.99 -20.97
N PHE A 44 -4.31 0.07 -20.34
CA PHE A 44 -4.79 0.00 -18.96
C PHE A 44 -6.03 -0.89 -18.78
N GLU A 45 -6.88 -0.99 -19.78
CA GLU A 45 -8.10 -1.80 -19.70
C GLU A 45 -7.76 -3.29 -19.85
N THR A 46 -6.94 -3.63 -20.84
CA THR A 46 -6.45 -4.99 -21.08
C THR A 46 -5.60 -5.47 -19.90
N TRP A 47 -4.80 -4.59 -19.29
CA TRP A 47 -4.10 -4.87 -18.02
C TRP A 47 -5.08 -5.29 -16.93
N TYR A 48 -6.09 -4.46 -16.64
CA TYR A 48 -7.07 -4.76 -15.59
C TYR A 48 -7.78 -6.09 -15.87
N GLN A 49 -8.28 -6.28 -17.08
CA GLN A 49 -9.05 -7.47 -17.46
C GLN A 49 -8.22 -8.74 -17.32
N TRP A 50 -6.99 -8.76 -17.84
CA TRP A 50 -6.14 -9.95 -17.80
C TRP A 50 -5.80 -10.34 -16.36
N TRP A 51 -5.31 -9.38 -15.56
CA TRP A 51 -4.93 -9.64 -14.17
C TRP A 51 -6.13 -10.07 -13.31
N SER A 52 -7.28 -9.40 -13.44
CA SER A 52 -8.47 -9.72 -12.65
C SER A 52 -9.07 -11.08 -13.01
N GLN A 53 -9.08 -11.45 -14.30
CA GLN A 53 -9.55 -12.77 -14.74
C GLN A 53 -8.63 -13.89 -14.24
N ARG A 54 -7.30 -13.71 -14.31
CA ARG A 54 -6.39 -14.72 -13.75
C ARG A 54 -6.48 -14.80 -12.23
N ALA A 55 -6.66 -13.67 -11.54
CA ALA A 55 -6.90 -13.66 -10.11
C ALA A 55 -8.15 -14.47 -9.72
N GLU A 56 -9.25 -14.33 -10.46
CA GLU A 56 -10.48 -15.10 -10.23
C GLU A 56 -10.26 -16.60 -10.47
N HIS A 57 -9.54 -16.96 -11.53
CA HIS A 57 -9.17 -18.36 -11.75
C HIS A 57 -8.40 -18.93 -10.55
N TYR A 58 -7.34 -18.26 -10.09
CA TYR A 58 -6.54 -18.74 -8.96
C TYR A 58 -7.31 -18.78 -7.66
N ARG A 59 -8.21 -17.82 -7.43
CA ARG A 59 -9.15 -17.83 -6.29
C ARG A 59 -10.01 -19.09 -6.34
N SER A 60 -10.57 -19.43 -7.51
CA SER A 60 -11.49 -20.57 -7.65
C SER A 60 -10.85 -21.94 -7.36
N ILE A 61 -9.53 -22.06 -7.52
CA ILE A 61 -8.76 -23.28 -7.24
C ILE A 61 -8.00 -23.22 -5.91
N GLY A 62 -8.27 -22.23 -5.06
CA GLY A 62 -7.69 -22.10 -3.72
C GLY A 62 -6.24 -21.60 -3.67
N GLN A 63 -5.70 -21.07 -4.77
CA GLN A 63 -4.35 -20.49 -4.83
C GLN A 63 -4.40 -19.01 -4.39
N PHE A 64 -4.72 -18.79 -3.11
CA PHE A 64 -5.06 -17.46 -2.60
C PHE A 64 -3.90 -16.45 -2.63
N GLU A 65 -2.65 -16.89 -2.44
CA GLU A 65 -1.50 -16.01 -2.54
C GLU A 65 -1.27 -15.48 -3.97
N ILE A 66 -1.46 -16.34 -4.97
CA ILE A 66 -1.40 -15.92 -6.37
C ILE A 66 -2.58 -14.97 -6.66
N ALA A 67 -3.78 -15.36 -6.25
CA ALA A 67 -4.98 -14.58 -6.47
C ALA A 67 -4.88 -13.17 -5.86
N MET A 68 -4.44 -13.04 -4.60
CA MET A 68 -4.28 -11.74 -3.95
C MET A 68 -3.27 -10.85 -4.67
N THR A 69 -2.14 -11.43 -5.11
CA THR A 69 -1.11 -10.70 -5.87
C THR A 69 -1.65 -10.22 -7.22
N TYR A 70 -2.46 -11.04 -7.90
CA TYR A 70 -3.02 -10.73 -9.21
C TYR A 70 -4.17 -9.71 -9.11
N TYR A 71 -5.02 -9.78 -8.08
CA TYR A 71 -5.98 -8.72 -7.81
C TYR A 71 -5.27 -7.40 -7.53
N ARG A 72 -4.20 -7.40 -6.71
CA ARG A 72 -3.38 -6.22 -6.45
C ARG A 72 -2.77 -5.63 -7.73
N ALA A 73 -2.31 -6.49 -8.65
CA ALA A 73 -1.80 -6.08 -9.95
C ALA A 73 -2.89 -5.39 -10.79
N SER A 74 -4.09 -6.00 -10.86
CA SER A 74 -5.22 -5.45 -11.64
C SER A 74 -5.62 -4.05 -11.20
N LEU A 75 -5.52 -3.74 -9.91
CA LEU A 75 -5.89 -2.43 -9.33
C LEU A 75 -4.93 -1.29 -9.71
N PHE A 76 -3.69 -1.59 -10.13
CA PHE A 76 -2.60 -0.61 -10.16
C PHE A 76 -2.87 0.58 -11.10
N TYR A 77 -3.34 0.32 -12.32
CA TYR A 77 -3.60 1.35 -13.33
C TYR A 77 -5.05 1.84 -13.40
N LEU A 78 -5.93 1.33 -12.52
CA LEU A 78 -7.29 1.86 -12.45
C LEU A 78 -7.30 3.30 -11.92
N ASN A 79 -8.18 4.13 -12.48
CA ASN A 79 -8.41 5.48 -11.99
C ASN A 79 -9.01 5.48 -10.58
N PHE A 80 -8.86 6.59 -9.87
CA PHE A 80 -9.37 6.74 -8.51
C PHE A 80 -10.89 6.51 -8.39
N ASP A 81 -11.65 6.98 -9.38
CA ASP A 81 -13.11 6.92 -9.45
C ASP A 81 -13.65 5.69 -10.16
N ASP A 82 -12.78 4.76 -10.58
CA ASP A 82 -13.19 3.53 -11.24
C ASP A 82 -13.96 2.64 -10.26
N THR A 83 -15.24 2.37 -10.58
CA THR A 83 -16.16 1.61 -9.72
C THR A 83 -15.70 0.18 -9.47
N ARG A 84 -14.83 -0.37 -10.33
CA ARG A 84 -14.29 -1.73 -10.21
C ARG A 84 -13.28 -1.86 -9.08
N LYS A 85 -12.67 -0.75 -8.64
CA LYS A 85 -11.65 -0.76 -7.58
C LYS A 85 -12.16 -1.36 -6.29
N GLN A 86 -13.34 -0.92 -5.83
CA GLN A 86 -13.86 -1.36 -4.55
C GLN A 86 -14.15 -2.86 -4.55
N GLU A 87 -14.84 -3.38 -5.57
CA GLU A 87 -15.12 -4.82 -5.68
C GLU A 87 -13.83 -5.63 -5.76
N THR A 88 -12.90 -5.23 -6.62
CA THR A 88 -11.62 -5.91 -6.81
C THR A 88 -10.76 -5.88 -5.54
N TYR A 89 -10.76 -4.75 -4.80
CA TYR A 89 -10.10 -4.65 -3.50
C TYR A 89 -10.71 -5.62 -2.47
N LEU A 90 -12.03 -5.76 -2.41
CA LEU A 90 -12.65 -6.73 -1.50
C LEU A 90 -12.21 -8.16 -1.84
N LYS A 91 -12.10 -8.50 -3.13
CA LYS A 91 -11.57 -9.81 -3.56
C LYS A 91 -10.09 -10.00 -3.19
N TYR A 92 -9.28 -8.95 -3.36
CA TYR A 92 -7.88 -8.94 -2.92
C TYR A 92 -7.78 -9.21 -1.41
N ARG A 93 -8.56 -8.47 -0.63
CA ARG A 93 -8.63 -8.55 0.83
C ARG A 93 -9.07 -9.93 1.31
N ASP A 94 -10.13 -10.48 0.72
CA ASP A 94 -10.64 -11.82 1.03
C ASP A 94 -9.54 -12.87 0.83
N CYS A 95 -8.80 -12.81 -0.29
CA CYS A 95 -7.73 -13.77 -0.55
C CYS A 95 -6.58 -13.66 0.45
N LEU A 96 -6.24 -12.46 0.91
CA LEU A 96 -5.23 -12.28 1.96
C LEU A 96 -5.68 -12.89 3.29
N GLU A 97 -6.93 -12.67 3.70
CA GLU A 97 -7.48 -13.26 4.93
C GLU A 97 -7.55 -14.79 4.86
N LEU A 98 -7.92 -15.34 3.70
CA LEU A 98 -7.95 -16.79 3.47
C LEU A 98 -6.55 -17.40 3.45
N PHE A 99 -5.56 -16.71 2.87
CA PHE A 99 -4.18 -17.20 2.83
C PHE A 99 -3.55 -17.24 4.24
N HIS A 100 -3.83 -16.24 5.07
CA HIS A 100 -3.27 -16.11 6.42
C HIS A 100 -4.24 -16.57 7.53
N SER A 101 -5.24 -17.41 7.22
CA SER A 101 -6.31 -17.77 8.18
C SER A 101 -5.82 -18.47 9.44
N ASN A 102 -4.62 -19.07 9.39
CA ASN A 102 -4.01 -19.82 10.50
C ASN A 102 -2.78 -19.11 11.10
N ASP A 103 -2.44 -17.92 10.62
CA ASP A 103 -1.18 -17.24 10.99
C ASP A 103 -1.36 -16.29 12.19
N GLY A 104 -2.57 -16.24 12.76
CA GLY A 104 -2.87 -15.42 13.95
C GLY A 104 -2.93 -13.91 13.68
N PHE A 105 -3.09 -13.50 12.43
CA PHE A 105 -3.24 -12.09 12.06
C PHE A 105 -4.50 -11.49 12.67
N GLN A 106 -4.37 -10.30 13.25
CA GLN A 106 -5.48 -9.60 13.90
C GLN A 106 -5.84 -8.39 13.07
N PHE A 107 -6.95 -8.47 12.35
CA PHE A 107 -7.43 -7.37 11.51
C PHE A 107 -8.37 -6.45 12.28
N HIS A 108 -8.16 -5.15 12.12
CA HIS A 108 -8.86 -4.12 12.86
C HIS A 108 -9.41 -3.03 11.94
N ARG A 109 -10.50 -2.41 12.40
CA ARG A 109 -11.07 -1.18 11.83
C ARG A 109 -11.00 -0.10 12.91
N ILE A 110 -9.97 0.72 12.84
CA ILE A 110 -9.73 1.78 13.83
C ILE A 110 -10.71 2.92 13.53
N PRO A 111 -11.62 3.30 14.44
CA PRO A 111 -12.54 4.41 14.20
C PRO A 111 -11.78 5.71 13.88
N TYR A 112 -12.15 6.38 12.79
CA TYR A 112 -11.48 7.62 12.36
C TYR A 112 -12.43 8.53 11.59
N SER A 113 -12.70 9.72 12.15
CA SER A 113 -13.66 10.68 11.58
C SER A 113 -15.02 10.01 11.28
N ASN A 114 -15.52 10.07 10.05
CA ASN A 114 -16.75 9.45 9.58
C ASN A 114 -16.56 8.03 8.99
N GLY A 115 -15.40 7.41 9.21
CA GLY A 115 -15.07 6.09 8.68
C GLY A 115 -14.11 5.33 9.61
N TYR A 116 -13.22 4.54 9.01
CA TYR A 116 -12.21 3.78 9.74
C TYR A 116 -10.90 3.64 8.96
N LEU A 117 -9.81 3.41 9.69
CA LEU A 117 -8.51 3.00 9.14
C LEU A 117 -8.39 1.47 9.24
N PRO A 118 -8.20 0.73 8.14
CA PRO A 118 -7.90 -0.69 8.21
C PRO A 118 -6.49 -0.88 8.77
N ALA A 119 -6.36 -1.83 9.68
CA ALA A 119 -5.07 -2.19 10.28
C ALA A 119 -4.95 -3.70 10.44
N VAL A 120 -3.71 -4.18 10.50
CA VAL A 120 -3.36 -5.55 10.85
C VAL A 120 -2.26 -5.54 11.90
N PHE A 121 -2.52 -6.22 13.00
CA PHE A 121 -1.54 -6.53 14.03
C PHE A 121 -1.12 -7.98 13.88
N ILE A 122 0.18 -8.21 13.71
CA ILE A 122 0.78 -9.53 13.52
C ILE A 122 1.71 -9.81 14.71
N PRO A 123 1.26 -10.61 15.69
CA PRO A 123 2.06 -10.90 16.86
C PRO A 123 3.27 -11.78 16.52
N LYS A 124 4.38 -11.59 17.24
CA LYS A 124 5.53 -12.49 17.23
C LYS A 124 5.75 -13.05 18.62
N GLU A 125 5.96 -14.35 18.70
CA GLU A 125 6.27 -15.00 19.98
C GLU A 125 7.48 -14.34 20.65
N ASN A 126 7.37 -14.03 21.94
CA ASN A 126 8.39 -13.37 22.76
C ASN A 126 8.72 -11.91 22.37
N ALA A 127 8.07 -11.33 21.36
CA ALA A 127 8.28 -9.94 21.00
C ALA A 127 7.62 -8.99 22.02
N THR A 128 8.43 -8.09 22.59
CA THR A 128 7.97 -7.05 23.51
C THR A 128 7.85 -5.68 22.85
N LYS A 129 8.31 -5.56 21.61
CA LYS A 129 8.28 -4.32 20.82
C LYS A 129 7.35 -4.45 19.63
N THR A 130 6.83 -3.32 19.18
CA THR A 130 6.00 -3.23 17.98
C THR A 130 6.67 -2.33 16.96
N LEU A 131 6.75 -2.80 15.71
CA LEU A 131 7.17 -2.02 14.56
C LEU A 131 5.91 -1.54 13.83
N LEU A 132 5.69 -0.23 13.87
CA LEU A 132 4.66 0.44 13.09
C LEU A 132 5.15 0.65 11.65
N VAL A 133 4.44 0.11 10.67
CA VAL A 133 4.75 0.27 9.24
C VAL A 133 3.76 1.24 8.61
N ILE A 134 4.29 2.29 7.98
CA ILE A 134 3.53 3.34 7.31
C ILE A 134 3.84 3.29 5.81
N GLY A 135 2.80 3.02 5.01
CA GLY A 135 2.91 2.93 3.56
C GLY A 135 3.14 4.25 2.83
N GLY A 136 3.30 4.15 1.51
CA GLY A 136 3.40 5.28 0.58
C GLY A 136 2.03 5.74 0.06
N SER A 137 2.01 6.49 -1.04
CA SER A 137 0.76 7.03 -1.61
C SER A 137 -0.08 6.01 -2.37
N ASP A 138 0.55 4.99 -2.95
CA ASP A 138 -0.07 3.97 -3.81
C ASP A 138 -0.02 2.56 -3.20
N SER A 139 0.40 2.46 -1.93
CA SER A 139 0.47 1.21 -1.20
C SER A 139 -0.90 0.82 -0.64
N TYR A 140 -1.07 -0.48 -0.49
CA TYR A 140 -2.09 -1.09 0.36
C TYR A 140 -1.40 -1.73 1.56
N MET A 141 -2.02 -1.66 2.73
CA MET A 141 -1.56 -2.38 3.92
C MET A 141 -1.34 -3.86 3.60
N GLU A 142 -2.25 -4.48 2.85
CA GLU A 142 -2.17 -5.86 2.40
C GLU A 142 -0.88 -6.18 1.62
N GLU A 143 -0.37 -5.24 0.83
CA GLU A 143 0.88 -5.43 0.07
C GLU A 143 2.09 -5.38 1.00
N LEU A 144 2.06 -4.46 1.96
CA LEU A 144 3.15 -4.28 2.92
C LEU A 144 3.26 -5.44 3.89
N VAL A 145 2.17 -6.14 4.19
CA VAL A 145 2.20 -7.40 4.96
C VAL A 145 3.20 -8.37 4.34
N SER A 146 3.14 -8.61 3.02
CA SER A 146 4.04 -9.54 2.35
C SER A 146 5.50 -9.09 2.36
N TRP A 147 5.76 -7.78 2.44
CA TRP A 147 7.12 -7.24 2.48
C TRP A 147 7.74 -7.31 3.87
N PHE A 148 6.93 -7.10 4.92
CA PHE A 148 7.42 -6.98 6.30
C PHE A 148 7.29 -8.27 7.10
N LEU A 149 6.36 -9.17 6.77
CA LEU A 149 6.20 -10.43 7.47
C LEU A 149 7.51 -11.25 7.57
N PRO A 150 8.32 -11.41 6.49
CA PRO A 150 9.59 -12.15 6.58
C PRO A 150 10.60 -11.54 7.55
N LEU A 151 10.47 -10.25 7.90
CA LEU A 151 11.35 -9.59 8.86
C LEU A 151 11.30 -10.28 10.24
N GLN A 152 10.13 -10.82 10.62
CA GLN A 152 9.94 -11.53 11.89
C GLN A 152 10.73 -12.85 12.00
N GLU A 153 11.41 -13.30 10.93
CA GLU A 153 12.38 -14.40 11.00
C GLU A 153 13.71 -13.95 11.65
N ASN A 154 14.00 -12.66 11.61
CA ASN A 154 15.30 -12.09 12.00
C ASN A 154 15.21 -11.07 13.15
N VAL A 155 13.99 -10.65 13.53
CA VAL A 155 13.78 -9.67 14.60
C VAL A 155 12.59 -10.05 15.48
N ASP A 156 12.66 -9.68 16.76
CA ASP A 156 11.61 -9.91 17.76
C ASP A 156 10.67 -8.69 17.88
N TYR A 157 9.97 -8.37 16.79
CA TYR A 157 8.94 -7.32 16.76
C TYR A 157 7.58 -7.89 16.40
N ASN A 158 6.54 -7.44 17.10
CA ASN A 158 5.19 -7.44 16.55
C ASN A 158 5.13 -6.46 15.38
N LEU A 159 4.35 -6.77 14.35
CA LEU A 159 4.13 -5.82 13.25
C LEU A 159 2.76 -5.18 13.41
N LEU A 160 2.70 -3.86 13.25
CA LEU A 160 1.44 -3.13 13.12
C LEU A 160 1.48 -2.36 11.81
N LEU A 161 0.63 -2.75 10.86
CA LEU A 161 0.47 -2.06 9.59
C LEU A 161 -0.93 -1.47 9.51
N PHE A 162 -1.07 -0.31 8.87
CA PHE A 162 -2.37 0.31 8.63
C PHE A 162 -2.33 1.15 7.35
N ASP A 163 -3.49 1.36 6.74
CA ASP A 163 -3.66 2.42 5.74
C ASP A 163 -4.31 3.64 6.41
N GLY A 164 -3.68 4.80 6.27
CA GLY A 164 -4.21 6.08 6.72
C GLY A 164 -5.10 6.77 5.68
N PRO A 165 -5.61 7.98 6.00
CA PRO A 165 -6.32 8.81 5.03
C PRO A 165 -5.51 9.00 3.74
N GLY A 166 -6.13 8.74 2.59
CA GLY A 166 -5.45 8.79 1.28
C GLY A 166 -4.74 7.50 0.84
N GLN A 167 -4.67 6.46 1.66
CA GLN A 167 -3.96 5.21 1.37
C GLN A 167 -4.89 4.01 1.22
N GLY A 168 -4.48 3.02 0.42
CA GLY A 168 -5.21 1.78 0.21
C GLY A 168 -6.71 1.97 -0.04
N SER A 169 -7.53 1.35 0.79
CA SER A 169 -9.01 1.39 0.68
C SER A 169 -9.68 2.56 1.42
N VAL A 170 -8.94 3.32 2.22
CA VAL A 170 -9.47 4.43 3.02
C VAL A 170 -10.19 5.49 2.16
N PRO A 171 -9.69 5.86 0.97
CA PRO A 171 -10.36 6.82 0.11
C PRO A 171 -11.75 6.41 -0.40
N PHE A 172 -12.12 5.12 -0.38
CA PHE A 172 -13.49 4.68 -0.70
C PHE A 172 -14.52 5.24 0.29
N GLN A 173 -14.06 5.62 1.49
CA GLN A 173 -14.86 6.24 2.54
C GLN A 173 -14.85 7.78 2.46
N LYS A 174 -14.28 8.34 1.38
CA LYS A 174 -14.05 9.79 1.19
C LYS A 174 -13.09 10.40 2.23
N LEU A 175 -12.21 9.57 2.78
CA LEU A 175 -11.11 9.98 3.64
C LEU A 175 -9.83 10.07 2.80
N TYR A 176 -9.48 11.30 2.43
CA TYR A 176 -8.34 11.61 1.56
C TYR A 176 -7.11 12.00 2.37
N LEU A 177 -5.97 12.14 1.69
CA LEU A 177 -4.70 12.48 2.33
C LEU A 177 -4.81 13.70 3.25
N GLU A 178 -4.35 13.56 4.48
CA GLU A 178 -4.30 14.62 5.49
C GLU A 178 -2.84 14.99 5.82
N ALA A 179 -2.59 16.29 6.05
CA ALA A 179 -1.25 16.79 6.32
C ALA A 179 -0.77 16.56 7.78
N ASP A 180 -1.71 16.51 8.72
CA ASP A 180 -1.42 16.35 10.16
C ASP A 180 -1.31 14.86 10.52
N TYR A 181 -0.41 14.15 9.84
CA TYR A 181 -0.28 12.69 9.94
C TYR A 181 0.14 12.21 11.35
N GLU A 182 0.71 13.08 12.18
CA GLU A 182 0.95 12.80 13.59
C GLU A 182 -0.34 12.47 14.35
N LYS A 183 -1.48 13.08 13.97
CA LYS A 183 -2.78 12.81 14.59
C LYS A 183 -3.31 11.44 14.18
N VAL A 184 -3.07 11.06 12.92
CA VAL A 184 -3.41 9.73 12.39
C VAL A 184 -2.66 8.67 13.20
N VAL A 185 -1.34 8.80 13.31
CA VAL A 185 -0.51 7.85 14.06
C VAL A 185 -0.90 7.82 15.54
N LYS A 186 -1.15 8.99 16.16
CA LYS A 186 -1.64 9.05 17.54
C LYS A 186 -2.91 8.20 17.72
N GLN A 187 -3.90 8.35 16.85
CA GLN A 187 -5.16 7.59 16.90
C GLN A 187 -4.95 6.08 16.76
N VAL A 188 -4.00 5.66 15.90
CA VAL A 188 -3.63 4.25 15.74
C VAL A 188 -3.00 3.72 17.04
N LEU A 189 -2.02 4.42 17.60
CA LEU A 189 -1.34 3.98 18.84
C LEU A 189 -2.29 3.97 20.05
N ASP A 190 -3.19 4.96 20.15
CA ASP A 190 -4.22 5.01 21.20
C ASP A 190 -5.17 3.81 21.11
N TYR A 191 -5.59 3.42 19.90
CA TYR A 191 -6.51 2.29 19.69
C TYR A 191 -5.92 0.97 20.18
N PHE A 192 -4.62 0.74 19.95
CA PHE A 192 -3.92 -0.47 20.39
C PHE A 192 -3.36 -0.36 21.82
N ALA A 193 -3.57 0.78 22.50
CA ALA A 193 -2.98 1.07 23.82
C ALA A 193 -1.46 0.83 23.85
N LEU A 194 -0.76 1.21 22.78
CA LEU A 194 0.70 1.08 22.70
C LEU A 194 1.35 2.29 23.38
N GLU A 195 2.26 1.99 24.31
CA GLU A 195 3.03 3.00 25.06
C GLU A 195 4.37 3.33 24.39
N GLU A 196 4.93 2.42 23.59
CA GLU A 196 6.16 2.63 22.83
C GLU A 196 6.13 1.80 21.54
N VAL A 197 6.61 2.38 20.44
CA VAL A 197 6.82 1.71 19.15
C VAL A 197 8.12 2.16 18.50
N ASP A 198 8.70 1.31 17.66
CA ASP A 198 9.59 1.76 16.59
C ASP A 198 8.76 1.90 15.32
N ALA A 199 9.10 2.82 14.42
CA ALA A 199 8.31 3.09 13.22
C ALA A 199 9.17 3.15 11.96
N ILE A 200 8.61 2.65 10.85
CA ILE A 200 9.19 2.75 9.52
C ILE A 200 8.17 3.31 8.54
N GLY A 201 8.60 4.24 7.69
CA GLY A 201 7.82 4.81 6.61
C GLY A 201 8.45 4.55 5.24
N LEU A 202 7.67 4.08 4.27
CA LEU A 202 8.15 3.76 2.91
C LEU A 202 7.69 4.80 1.90
N SER A 203 8.59 5.27 1.04
CA SER A 203 8.29 6.26 0.00
C SER A 203 7.63 7.51 0.61
N TRP A 204 6.38 7.84 0.25
CA TRP A 204 5.62 8.92 0.88
C TRP A 204 5.44 8.72 2.40
N GLY A 205 5.44 7.47 2.87
CA GLY A 205 5.47 7.09 4.26
C GLY A 205 6.68 7.60 5.01
N GLY A 206 7.82 7.82 4.34
CA GLY A 206 9.00 8.44 4.93
C GLY A 206 8.75 9.86 5.43
N TYR A 207 7.92 10.64 4.72
CA TYR A 207 7.45 11.94 5.20
C TYR A 207 6.50 11.78 6.40
N PHE A 208 5.56 10.84 6.32
CA PHE A 208 4.57 10.59 7.37
C PHE A 208 5.19 10.13 8.69
N VAL A 209 6.16 9.22 8.64
CA VAL A 209 6.82 8.69 9.83
C VAL A 209 7.65 9.78 10.53
N LEU A 210 8.34 10.63 9.77
CA LEU A 210 9.09 11.77 10.33
C LEU A 210 8.16 12.82 10.94
N LYS A 211 7.05 13.12 10.25
CA LYS A 211 6.02 14.02 10.76
C LYS A 211 5.44 13.50 12.07
N ALA A 212 5.10 12.21 12.13
CA ALA A 212 4.61 11.56 13.35
C ALA A 212 5.66 11.60 14.46
N ALA A 213 6.89 11.16 14.20
CA ALA A 213 7.98 11.15 15.18
C ALA A 213 8.30 12.54 15.76
N SER A 214 8.03 13.62 15.01
CA SER A 214 8.23 14.99 15.51
C SER A 214 7.24 15.42 16.59
N ARG A 215 6.11 14.71 16.77
CA ARG A 215 5.01 15.10 17.68
C ARG A 215 4.48 13.97 18.55
N GLU A 216 4.68 12.71 18.16
CA GLU A 216 4.26 11.53 18.90
C GLU A 216 5.46 10.94 19.66
N GLN A 217 5.51 11.17 20.97
CA GLN A 217 6.65 10.81 21.82
C GLN A 217 6.79 9.29 22.04
N ARG A 218 5.74 8.51 21.75
CA ARG A 218 5.77 7.04 21.84
C ARG A 218 6.59 6.39 20.73
N ILE A 219 6.97 7.13 19.68
CA ILE A 219 7.89 6.63 18.64
C ILE A 219 9.32 6.76 19.15
N ASN A 220 9.92 5.64 19.53
CA ASN A 220 11.28 5.59 20.08
C ASN A 220 12.35 5.65 18.98
N LYS A 221 12.19 4.84 17.92
CA LYS A 221 13.03 4.92 16.72
C LYS A 221 12.18 5.14 15.48
N CYS A 222 12.77 5.88 14.53
CA CYS A 222 12.13 6.23 13.28
C CYS A 222 13.06 5.89 12.11
N ILE A 223 12.54 5.16 11.12
CA ILE A 223 13.23 4.81 9.88
C ILE A 223 12.44 5.41 8.71
N ALA A 224 13.07 6.29 7.94
CA ALA A 224 12.52 6.78 6.68
C ALA A 224 13.19 6.01 5.54
N PHE A 225 12.43 5.12 4.90
CA PHE A 225 12.86 4.42 3.69
C PHE A 225 12.40 5.26 2.48
N ASP A 226 13.34 6.07 1.99
CA ASP A 226 13.15 7.30 1.21
C ASP A 226 12.66 8.48 2.06
N ILE A 227 13.11 9.69 1.70
CA ILE A 227 12.83 10.91 2.44
C ILE A 227 12.64 12.09 1.50
N PHE A 228 11.63 12.91 1.81
CA PHE A 228 11.57 14.29 1.35
C PHE A 228 11.04 15.16 2.48
N TYR A 229 11.57 16.38 2.59
CA TYR A 229 11.20 17.33 3.63
C TYR A 229 9.94 18.15 3.25
N SER A 230 9.54 18.11 1.97
CA SER A 230 8.41 18.84 1.42
C SER A 230 7.74 18.03 0.32
N ALA A 231 6.48 17.68 0.52
CA ALA A 231 5.65 17.01 -0.50
C ALA A 231 5.58 17.81 -1.82
N MET A 232 5.58 19.14 -1.72
CA MET A 232 5.53 20.03 -2.88
C MET A 232 6.81 19.97 -3.72
N ASP A 233 7.96 19.70 -3.11
CA ASP A 233 9.22 19.59 -3.86
C ASP A 233 9.22 18.33 -4.74
N THR A 234 8.63 17.23 -4.25
CA THR A 234 8.44 16.02 -5.07
C THR A 234 7.60 16.34 -6.32
N LEU A 235 6.48 17.04 -6.16
CA LEU A 235 5.63 17.45 -7.29
C LEU A 235 6.35 18.41 -8.23
N LYS A 236 7.11 19.37 -7.69
CA LYS A 236 7.91 20.32 -8.47
C LYS A 236 8.95 19.63 -9.33
N LEU A 237 9.62 18.60 -8.81
CA LEU A 237 10.64 17.85 -9.54
C LEU A 237 10.06 17.01 -10.68
N GLN A 238 8.77 16.66 -10.60
CA GLN A 238 8.08 15.85 -11.60
C GLN A 238 7.21 16.67 -12.58
N THR A 239 7.19 17.99 -12.46
CA THR A 239 6.38 18.88 -13.30
C THR A 239 7.22 19.96 -13.95
N SER A 240 6.76 20.48 -15.08
CA SER A 240 7.33 21.70 -15.65
C SER A 240 7.05 22.91 -14.75
N PRO A 241 7.85 24.00 -14.85
CA PRO A 241 7.60 25.22 -14.08
C PRO A 241 6.19 25.82 -14.28
N VAL A 242 5.61 25.65 -15.47
CA VAL A 242 4.25 26.11 -15.80
C VAL A 242 3.20 25.25 -15.10
N GLU A 243 3.29 23.93 -15.23
CA GLU A 243 2.39 22.99 -14.56
C GLU A 243 2.43 23.16 -13.04
N TYR A 244 3.63 23.29 -12.46
CA TYR A 244 3.81 23.53 -11.04
C TYR A 244 3.15 24.86 -10.59
N SER A 245 3.28 25.91 -11.39
CA SER A 245 2.67 27.21 -11.10
C SER A 245 1.14 27.13 -11.14
N LEU A 246 0.58 26.46 -12.14
CA LEU A 246 -0.86 26.23 -12.25
C LEU A 246 -1.40 25.37 -11.10
N LEU A 247 -0.67 24.32 -10.72
CA LEU A 247 -0.98 23.48 -9.56
C LEU A 247 -1.03 24.32 -8.28
N ASN A 248 0.00 25.15 -8.02
CA ASN A 248 0.04 26.01 -6.84
C ASN A 248 -1.15 26.99 -6.80
N ILE A 249 -1.49 27.61 -7.93
CA ILE A 249 -2.65 28.51 -8.01
C ILE A 249 -3.93 27.72 -7.70
N GLY A 250 -4.10 26.53 -8.27
CA GLY A 250 -5.24 25.65 -8.01
C GLY A 250 -5.36 25.27 -6.53
N LEU A 251 -4.25 24.90 -5.89
CA LEU A 251 -4.21 24.56 -4.46
C LEU A 251 -4.58 25.77 -3.59
N LEU A 252 -4.06 26.96 -3.90
CA LEU A 252 -4.37 28.19 -3.16
C LEU A 252 -5.85 28.58 -3.28
N LEU A 253 -6.43 28.44 -4.47
CA LEU A 253 -7.86 28.70 -4.69
C LEU A 253 -8.73 27.70 -3.91
N LYS A 254 -8.38 26.41 -3.94
CA LYS A 254 -9.10 25.38 -3.20
C LYS A 254 -9.01 25.58 -1.68
N GLN A 255 -7.85 25.97 -1.17
CA GLN A 255 -7.66 26.27 0.26
C GLN A 255 -8.54 27.43 0.73
N LYS A 256 -8.63 28.52 -0.05
CA LYS A 256 -9.50 29.66 0.28
C LYS A 256 -10.98 29.28 0.40
N ASN A 257 -11.43 28.37 -0.47
CA ASN A 257 -12.82 27.91 -0.46
C ASN A 257 -13.12 26.91 0.67
N ALA A 258 -12.12 26.26 1.26
CA ALA A 258 -12.30 25.33 2.38
C ALA A 258 -12.44 26.03 3.75
N HIS A 259 -12.13 27.33 3.81
CA HIS A 259 -12.25 28.18 5.00
C HIS A 259 -13.45 29.14 4.96
N GLN A 260 -14.33 29.00 3.96
CA GLN A 260 -15.63 29.68 3.85
C GLN A 260 -16.75 28.68 4.15
#